data_AF-A0A819NTJ5-F1
#
_entry.id   AF-A0A819NTJ5-F1
#
_cell.length_a   1.000
_cell.length_b   1.000
_cell.length_c   1.000
_cell.angle_alpha   90.00
_cell.angle_beta   90.00
_cell.angle_gamma   90.00
#
_symmetry.space_group_name_H-M   'P 1'
#
loop_
_entity.id
_entity.type
_entity.pdbx_description
1 polymer ?
#
loop_
_entity_poly.entity_id
_entity_poly.type
_entity_poly.pdbx_seq_one_letter_code
_entity_poly.pdbx_strand_id
1 'polypeptide(L)'
;PLEKEPGFEFGIATGNWGCGVFNGDKELKAIIQLMAASEARRPLIYAAFNDENLFYSFIKVYEYLKQHRATVGDLYQYLEEYSTKYKDMTLFNYILQTLPSSTKK
;
A
#
# COMPACT_ATOMS: atom_id res chain seq x y z
N PRO A 1 -19.57 14.09 27.57
CA PRO A 1 -19.04 13.90 26.20
C PRO A 1 -17.55 14.20 26.21
N LEU A 2 -16.71 13.20 25.93
CA LEU A 2 -15.26 13.35 25.93
C LEU A 2 -14.86 14.41 24.89
N GLU A 3 -14.32 15.50 25.40
CA GLU A 3 -13.78 16.59 24.60
C GLU A 3 -12.62 16.04 23.75
N LYS A 4 -12.64 16.35 22.45
CA LYS A 4 -11.61 15.89 21.52
C LYS A 4 -10.34 16.71 21.76
N GLU A 5 -9.38 16.12 22.46
CA GLU A 5 -8.00 16.60 22.52
C GLU A 5 -7.41 16.71 21.09
N PRO A 6 -6.72 17.82 20.74
CA PRO A 6 -6.15 18.00 19.41
C PRO A 6 -4.94 17.09 19.26
N GLY A 7 -5.06 16.03 18.46
CA GLY A 7 -3.93 15.18 18.08
C GLY A 7 -4.20 13.68 17.96
N PHE A 8 -5.38 13.18 18.32
CA PHE A 8 -5.69 11.76 18.13
C PHE A 8 -6.40 11.51 16.80
N GLU A 9 -5.63 11.44 15.70
CA GLU A 9 -6.17 10.91 14.45
C GLU A 9 -6.30 9.39 14.58
N PHE A 10 -7.54 8.92 14.74
CA PHE A 10 -7.84 7.50 14.79
C PHE A 10 -7.31 6.80 13.52
N GLY A 11 -6.52 5.73 13.71
CA GLY A 11 -6.07 4.89 12.60
C GLY A 11 -7.23 4.18 11.89
N ILE A 12 -6.97 3.75 10.66
CA ILE A 12 -7.86 2.91 9.86
C ILE A 12 -7.46 1.46 10.14
N ALA A 13 -8.29 0.72 10.87
CA ALA A 13 -8.14 -0.73 11.02
C ALA A 13 -8.90 -1.45 9.90
N THR A 14 -8.19 -2.22 9.09
CA THR A 14 -8.72 -2.91 7.90
C THR A 14 -7.99 -4.23 7.63
N GLY A 15 -8.17 -4.82 6.46
CA GLY A 15 -7.41 -5.97 5.97
C GLY A 15 -7.69 -6.25 4.50
N ASN A 16 -7.89 -7.54 4.18
CA ASN A 16 -8.13 -8.06 2.82
C ASN A 16 -9.50 -7.68 2.24
N TRP A 17 -9.78 -6.38 2.16
CA TRP A 17 -11.07 -5.80 1.75
C TRP A 17 -11.45 -6.21 0.32
N GLY A 18 -12.48 -7.04 0.20
CA GLY A 18 -12.99 -7.53 -1.07
C GLY A 18 -12.16 -8.67 -1.71
N CYS A 19 -11.25 -9.29 -0.97
CA CYS A 19 -10.39 -10.37 -1.52
C CYS A 19 -10.89 -11.79 -1.21
N GLY A 20 -12.06 -11.93 -0.58
CA GLY A 20 -12.72 -13.21 -0.34
C GLY A 20 -13.65 -13.56 -1.51
N VAL A 21 -14.96 -13.60 -1.25
CA VAL A 21 -16.00 -13.91 -2.26
C VAL A 21 -15.94 -12.99 -3.48
N PHE A 22 -15.51 -11.74 -3.32
CA PHE A 22 -15.39 -10.79 -4.42
C PHE A 22 -14.11 -10.94 -5.25
N ASN A 23 -13.25 -11.91 -4.92
CA ASN A 23 -12.08 -12.32 -5.69
C ASN A 23 -11.12 -11.17 -6.07
N GLY A 24 -11.05 -10.13 -5.23
CA GLY A 24 -10.10 -9.04 -5.40
C GLY A 24 -8.67 -9.48 -5.10
N ASP A 25 -7.70 -8.91 -5.83
CA ASP A 25 -6.29 -9.14 -5.56
C ASP A 25 -5.84 -8.46 -4.25
N LYS A 26 -5.18 -9.22 -3.37
CA LYS A 26 -4.78 -8.75 -2.03
C LYS A 26 -3.70 -7.68 -2.09
N GLU A 27 -2.72 -7.82 -2.99
CA GLU A 27 -1.63 -6.84 -3.12
C GLU A 27 -2.17 -5.51 -3.63
N LEU A 28 -2.99 -5.55 -4.68
CA LEU A 28 -3.66 -4.38 -5.24
C LEU A 28 -4.52 -3.67 -4.20
N LYS A 29 -5.34 -4.42 -3.44
CA LYS A 29 -6.18 -3.84 -2.40
C LYS A 29 -5.38 -3.28 -1.22
N ALA A 30 -4.23 -3.86 -0.89
CA ALA A 30 -3.33 -3.30 0.12
C ALA A 30 -2.75 -1.96 -0.33
N ILE A 31 -2.26 -1.86 -1.58
CA ILE A 31 -1.73 -0.60 -2.14
C ILE A 31 -2.82 0.48 -2.24
N ILE A 32 -4.01 0.14 -2.73
CA ILE A 32 -5.14 1.09 -2.82
C ILE A 32 -5.50 1.63 -1.43
N GLN A 33 -5.56 0.78 -0.41
CA GLN A 33 -5.85 1.21 0.96
C GLN A 33 -4.73 2.04 1.56
N LEU A 34 -3.46 1.74 1.26
CA LEU A 34 -2.31 2.54 1.65
C LEU A 34 -2.35 3.95 1.03
N MET A 35 -2.66 4.04 -0.27
CA MET A 35 -2.83 5.32 -0.97
C MET A 35 -3.96 6.14 -0.35
N ALA A 36 -5.13 5.53 -0.14
CA ALA A 36 -6.28 6.21 0.45
C ALA A 36 -6.02 6.69 1.89
N ALA A 37 -5.36 5.86 2.72
CA ALA A 37 -4.98 6.23 4.08
C ALA A 37 -3.96 7.39 4.08
N SER A 38 -2.99 7.35 3.17
CA SER A 38 -1.96 8.39 3.01
C SER A 38 -2.56 9.74 2.61
N GLU A 39 -3.46 9.76 1.62
CA GLU A 39 -4.19 10.98 1.22
C GLU A 39 -5.07 11.53 2.34
N ALA A 40 -5.73 10.65 3.10
CA ALA A 40 -6.52 11.02 4.27
C ALA A 40 -5.66 11.43 5.47
N ARG A 41 -4.33 11.30 5.39
CA ARG A 41 -3.34 11.52 6.46
C ARG A 41 -3.51 10.62 7.68
N ARG A 42 -4.18 9.49 7.54
CA ARG A 42 -4.50 8.59 8.66
C ARG A 42 -3.55 7.39 8.72
N PRO A 43 -3.13 6.96 9.93
CA PRO A 43 -2.41 5.70 10.09
C PRO A 43 -3.22 4.50 9.57
N LEU A 44 -2.55 3.50 8.98
CA LEU A 44 -3.16 2.26 8.52
C LEU A 44 -2.72 1.08 9.39
N ILE A 45 -3.69 0.34 9.93
CA ILE A 45 -3.49 -0.93 10.61
C ILE A 45 -4.08 -2.02 9.70
N TYR A 46 -3.22 -2.82 9.08
CA TYR A 46 -3.62 -3.83 8.10
C TYR A 46 -3.55 -5.24 8.68
N ALA A 47 -4.68 -5.93 8.79
CA ALA A 47 -4.76 -7.32 9.18
C ALA A 47 -4.63 -8.25 7.97
N ALA A 48 -3.56 -9.04 7.91
CA ALA A 48 -3.30 -10.00 6.83
C ALA A 48 -4.03 -11.35 7.01
N PHE A 49 -4.61 -11.63 8.19
CA PHE A 49 -5.35 -12.86 8.52
C PHE A 49 -4.56 -14.16 8.26
N ASN A 50 -3.52 -14.42 9.06
CA ASN A 50 -2.62 -15.59 8.96
C ASN A 50 -1.89 -15.75 7.61
N ASP A 51 -2.00 -14.78 6.70
CA ASP A 51 -1.22 -14.72 5.47
C ASP A 51 0.13 -14.04 5.75
N GLU A 52 1.07 -14.82 6.28
CA GLU A 52 2.41 -14.32 6.64
C GLU A 52 3.17 -13.79 5.41
N ASN A 53 3.01 -14.45 4.26
CA ASN A 53 3.65 -14.04 3.01
C ASN A 53 3.17 -12.65 2.57
N LEU A 54 1.86 -12.40 2.63
CA LEU A 54 1.31 -11.07 2.36
C LEU A 54 1.84 -10.04 3.35
N PHE A 55 1.87 -10.36 4.66
CA PHE A 55 2.35 -9.45 5.70
C PHE A 55 3.80 -9.02 5.44
N TYR A 56 4.73 -9.97 5.31
CA TYR A 56 6.14 -9.66 5.11
C TYR A 56 6.39 -8.95 3.79
N SER A 57 5.70 -9.34 2.72
CA SER A 57 5.85 -8.69 1.41
C SER A 57 5.31 -7.26 1.43
N PHE A 58 4.18 -7.02 2.10
CA PHE A 58 3.60 -5.69 2.20
C PHE A 58 4.49 -4.75 3.04
N ILE A 59 5.04 -5.23 4.16
CA ILE A 59 6.01 -4.47 4.95
C ILE A 59 7.26 -4.14 4.13
N LYS A 60 7.78 -5.10 3.36
CA LYS A 60 8.94 -4.87 2.49
C LYS A 60 8.67 -3.78 1.44
N VAL A 61 7.49 -3.83 0.80
CA VAL A 61 7.07 -2.79 -0.16
C VAL A 61 6.92 -1.44 0.53
N TYR A 62 6.27 -1.39 1.70
CA TYR A 62 6.09 -0.16 2.46
C TYR A 62 7.43 0.51 2.83
N GLU A 63 8.38 -0.26 3.37
CA GLU A 63 9.70 0.26 3.72
C GLU A 63 10.47 0.73 2.48
N TYR A 64 10.35 0.01 1.36
CA TYR A 64 10.95 0.42 0.08
C TYR A 64 10.38 1.75 -0.42
N LEU A 65 9.06 1.91 -0.42
CA LEU A 65 8.38 3.15 -0.81
C LEU A 65 8.81 4.32 0.09
N LYS A 66 8.85 4.08 1.41
CA LYS A 66 9.27 5.07 2.41
C LYS A 66 10.73 5.49 2.22
N GLN A 67 11.64 4.54 2.00
CA GLN A 67 13.06 4.81 1.76
C GLN A 67 13.28 5.74 0.56
N HIS A 68 12.47 5.58 -0.48
CA HIS A 68 12.57 6.35 -1.71
C HIS A 68 11.64 7.57 -1.77
N ARG A 69 10.93 7.86 -0.67
CA ARG A 69 9.97 8.98 -0.58
C ARG A 69 8.92 8.95 -1.69
N ALA A 70 8.46 7.75 -2.05
CA ALA A 70 7.41 7.58 -3.04
C ALA A 70 6.12 8.26 -2.56
N THR A 71 5.48 8.99 -3.46
CA THR A 71 4.21 9.68 -3.23
C THR A 71 3.03 8.81 -3.66
N VAL A 72 1.81 9.24 -3.30
CA VAL A 72 0.59 8.60 -3.81
C VAL A 72 0.49 8.72 -5.33
N GLY A 73 0.97 9.83 -5.91
CA GLY A 73 1.03 10.02 -7.36
C GLY A 73 1.94 8.99 -8.03
N ASP A 74 3.11 8.72 -7.45
CA ASP A 74 4.04 7.69 -7.96
C ASP A 74 3.40 6.30 -7.92
N LEU A 75 2.73 5.95 -6.81
CA LEU A 75 2.01 4.69 -6.68
C LEU A 75 0.87 4.56 -7.71
N TYR A 76 0.12 5.63 -7.95
CA TYR A 76 -0.93 5.64 -8.97
C TYR A 76 -0.33 5.36 -10.37
N GLN A 77 0.78 6.01 -10.71
CA GLN A 77 1.49 5.75 -11.97
C GLN A 77 1.97 4.30 -12.06
N TYR A 78 2.51 3.72 -10.97
CA TYR A 78 2.91 2.31 -10.93
C TYR A 78 1.72 1.37 -11.17
N LEU A 79 0.55 1.66 -10.61
CA LEU A 79 -0.65 0.86 -10.87
C LEU A 79 -1.08 0.93 -12.34
N GLU A 80 -1.05 2.11 -12.96
CA GLU A 80 -1.38 2.28 -14.38
C GLU A 80 -0.39 1.51 -15.28
N GLU A 81 0.90 1.63 -15.02
CA GLU A 81 1.94 0.92 -15.78
C GLU A 81 1.87 -0.60 -15.58
N TYR A 82 1.66 -1.07 -14.35
CA TYR A 82 1.48 -2.50 -14.05
C TYR A 82 0.30 -3.09 -14.80
N SER A 83 -0.84 -2.38 -14.85
CA SER A 83 -2.06 -2.86 -15.50
C SER A 83 -1.91 -3.10 -17.01
N THR A 84 -0.91 -2.49 -17.65
CA THR A 84 -0.73 -2.54 -19.11
C THR A 84 0.46 -3.38 -19.55
N LYS A 85 1.52 -3.50 -18.74
CA LYS A 85 2.82 -4.04 -19.20
C LYS A 85 3.25 -5.35 -18.56
N TYR A 86 2.79 -5.69 -17.36
CA TYR A 86 3.37 -6.79 -16.58
C TYR A 86 2.30 -7.82 -16.21
N LYS A 87 2.39 -9.01 -16.81
CA LYS A 87 1.49 -10.14 -16.51
C LYS A 87 2.16 -11.30 -15.78
N ASP A 88 3.48 -11.33 -15.76
CA ASP A 88 4.27 -12.47 -15.28
C ASP A 88 4.88 -12.25 -13.87
N MET A 89 4.49 -11.19 -13.18
CA MET A 89 4.94 -10.90 -11.81
C MET A 89 3.82 -10.29 -10.98
N THR A 90 3.95 -10.39 -9.65
CA THR A 90 3.00 -9.76 -8.72
C THR A 90 3.24 -8.26 -8.62
N LEU A 91 2.24 -7.51 -8.15
CA LEU A 91 2.32 -6.06 -8.02
C LEU A 91 3.42 -5.64 -7.04
N PHE A 92 3.56 -6.33 -5.92
CA PHE A 92 4.61 -6.07 -4.95
C PHE A 92 6.00 -6.26 -5.55
N ASN A 93 6.22 -7.34 -6.32
CA ASN A 93 7.49 -7.57 -7.00
C ASN A 93 7.78 -6.51 -8.07
N TYR A 94 6.76 -6.08 -8.80
CA TYR A 94 6.88 -4.96 -9.73
C TYR A 94 7.31 -3.69 -9.01
N ILE A 95 6.60 -3.28 -7.94
CA ILE A 95 6.94 -2.06 -7.18
C ILE A 95 8.39 -2.10 -6.67
N LEU A 96 8.84 -3.24 -6.13
CA LEU A 96 10.22 -3.42 -5.63
C LEU A 96 11.29 -3.30 -6.72
N GLN A 97 10.93 -3.36 -8.00
CA GLN A 97 11.84 -3.25 -9.14
C GLN A 97 11.70 -1.90 -9.88
N THR A 98 10.72 -1.05 -9.50
CA THR A 98 10.32 0.11 -10.31
C THR A 98 11.01 1.43 -9.90
N LEU A 99 11.81 1.47 -8.82
CA LEU A 99 12.51 2.72 -8.46
C LEU A 99 13.96 2.74 -8.99
N PRO A 100 14.36 3.84 -9.67
CA PRO A 100 15.76 4.05 -10.02
C PRO A 100 16.57 4.39 -8.76
N SER A 101 17.80 3.88 -8.71
CA SER A 101 18.81 4.27 -7.73
C SER A 101 19.01 5.79 -7.72
N SER A 102 18.36 6.48 -6.78
CA SER A 102 18.64 7.87 -6.36
C SER A 102 19.26 8.77 -7.44
N THR A 103 18.48 9.26 -8.40
CA THR A 103 18.86 10.49 -9.12
C THR A 103 18.34 11.68 -8.32
N LYS A 104 19.27 12.29 -7.58
CA LYS A 104 19.08 13.63 -7.00
C LYS A 104 18.55 14.58 -8.08
N LYS A 105 17.42 15.23 -7.81
CA LYS A 105 17.12 16.54 -8.39
C LYS A 105 17.66 17.61 -7.45
#